data_AF-X6GQ25-F1
#
_entry.id   AF-X6GQ25-F1
#
_cell.length_a   1.000
_cell.length_b   1.000
_cell.length_c   1.000
_cell.angle_alpha   90.00
_cell.angle_beta   90.00
_cell.angle_gamma   90.00
#
_symmetry.space_group_name_H-M   'P 1'
#
loop_
_entity.id
_entity.type
_entity.pdbx_description
1 polymer ?
#
loop_
_entity_poly.entity_id
_entity_poly.type
_entity_poly.pdbx_seq_one_letter_code
_entity_poly.pdbx_strand_id
1 'polypeptide(L)' 'MKKLMTMTRQFRDDENGAAMVEYTVLLGIITAATIAMIILVGTWVTGQWTYLEGQLPTTPTPTPPAGP' A
#
# COMPACT_ATOMS: atom_id res chain seq x y z
N MET A 1 53.08 -7.06 -7.36
CA MET A 1 52.63 -6.86 -5.97
C MET A 1 51.53 -5.80 -5.79
N LYS A 2 51.12 -5.03 -6.81
CA LYS A 2 50.03 -4.04 -6.68
C LYS A 2 48.61 -4.59 -6.95
N LYS A 3 48.49 -5.68 -7.75
CA LYS A 3 47.20 -6.29 -8.12
C LYS A 3 46.47 -6.98 -6.95
N LEU A 4 47.21 -7.60 -6.02
CA LEU A 4 46.63 -8.24 -4.84
C LEU A 4 46.05 -7.21 -3.86
N MET A 5 46.74 -6.06 -3.70
CA MET A 5 46.32 -4.96 -2.83
C MET A 5 45.02 -4.26 -3.29
N THR A 6 44.69 -4.35 -4.58
CA THR A 6 43.46 -3.76 -5.16
C THR A 6 42.26 -4.69 -5.09
N MET A 7 42.46 -6.02 -5.16
CA MET A 7 41.35 -6.98 -5.06
C MET A 7 40.78 -7.07 -3.65
N THR A 8 41.60 -6.92 -2.61
CA THR A 8 41.12 -6.86 -1.21
C THR A 8 40.39 -5.56 -0.86
N ARG A 9 40.56 -4.47 -1.63
CA ARG A 9 39.74 -3.27 -1.49
C ARG A 9 38.33 -3.44 -2.06
N GLN A 10 38.17 -4.20 -3.14
CA GLN A 10 36.85 -4.45 -3.73
C GLN A 10 35.91 -5.20 -2.78
N PHE A 11 36.38 -6.19 -2.01
CA PHE A 11 35.54 -6.87 -1.03
C PHE A 11 35.06 -5.96 0.11
N ARG A 12 35.87 -4.97 0.51
CA ARG A 12 35.46 -3.97 1.51
C ARG A 12 34.42 -2.99 0.97
N ASP A 13 34.48 -2.69 -0.33
CA ASP A 13 33.54 -1.79 -0.99
C ASP A 13 32.23 -2.53 -1.41
N ASP A 14 32.24 -3.86 -1.51
CA ASP A 14 31.07 -4.71 -1.83
C ASP A 14 30.10 -4.91 -0.65
N GLU A 15 30.57 -4.81 0.60
CA GLU A 15 29.71 -4.83 1.81
C GLU A 15 28.70 -3.66 1.80
N ASN A 16 29.12 -2.51 1.26
CA ASN A 16 28.28 -1.33 1.11
C ASN A 16 27.21 -1.50 0.01
N GLY A 17 27.48 -2.37 -0.98
CA GLY A 17 26.51 -2.76 -2.02
C GLY A 17 25.51 -3.81 -1.55
N ALA A 18 25.95 -4.81 -0.80
CA ALA A 18 25.08 -5.79 -0.15
C ALA A 18 24.11 -5.13 0.85
N ALA A 19 24.60 -4.17 1.64
CA ALA A 19 23.78 -3.41 2.58
C ALA A 19 22.69 -2.55 1.89
N MET A 20 22.95 -2.01 0.69
CA MET A 20 21.95 -1.27 -0.09
C MET A 20 20.77 -2.16 -0.52
N VAL A 21 21.03 -3.43 -0.81
CA VAL A 21 19.99 -4.41 -1.16
C VAL A 21 19.13 -4.75 0.06
N GLU A 22 19.72 -4.90 1.25
CA GLU A 22 18.98 -5.26 2.47
C GLU A 22 17.94 -4.20 2.85
N TYR A 23 18.30 -2.92 2.84
CA TYR A 23 17.36 -1.84 3.16
C TYR A 23 16.26 -1.68 2.11
N THR A 24 16.57 -1.89 0.83
CA THR A 24 15.58 -1.77 -0.25
C THR A 24 14.61 -2.96 -0.28
N VAL A 25 15.07 -4.17 0.06
CA VAL A 25 14.21 -5.33 0.26
C VAL A 25 13.29 -5.12 1.47
N LEU A 26 13.82 -4.65 2.59
CA LEU A 26 13.03 -4.33 3.78
C LEU A 26 11.98 -3.26 3.46
N LEU A 27 12.39 -2.17 2.78
CA LEU A 27 11.47 -1.14 2.31
C LEU A 27 10.40 -1.69 1.37
N GLY A 28 10.78 -2.60 0.45
CA GLY A 28 9.85 -3.26 -0.46
C GLY A 28 8.78 -4.07 0.26
N ILE A 29 9.16 -4.83 1.29
CA ILE A 29 8.22 -5.62 2.10
C ILE A 29 7.28 -4.69 2.89
N ILE A 30 7.82 -3.65 3.54
CA ILE A 30 6.99 -2.67 4.27
C ILE A 30 6.02 -1.98 3.33
N THR A 31 6.47 -1.59 2.13
CA THR A 31 5.64 -0.95 1.11
C THR A 31 4.50 -1.88 0.68
N ALA A 32 4.80 -3.14 0.37
CA ALA A 32 3.80 -4.13 0.01
C ALA A 32 2.78 -4.38 1.14
N ALA A 33 3.25 -4.50 2.39
CA ALA A 33 2.39 -4.66 3.56
C ALA A 33 1.49 -3.43 3.79
N THR A 34 2.02 -2.23 3.58
CA THR A 34 1.26 -0.98 3.70
C THR A 34 0.17 -0.90 2.64
N ILE A 35 0.48 -1.24 1.38
CA ILE A 35 -0.51 -1.32 0.30
C ILE A 35 -1.61 -2.33 0.64
N ALA A 36 -1.23 -3.53 1.10
CA ALA A 36 -2.19 -4.56 1.50
C ALA A 36 -3.12 -4.07 2.61
N MET A 37 -2.58 -3.37 3.62
CA MET A 37 -3.37 -2.78 4.70
C MET A 37 -4.35 -1.72 4.19
N ILE A 38 -3.91 -0.83 3.29
CA ILE A 38 -4.78 0.18 2.69
C ILE A 38 -5.95 -0.48 1.94
N ILE A 39 -5.68 -1.53 1.16
CA ILE A 39 -6.73 -2.28 0.44
C ILE A 39 -7.72 -2.90 1.43
N LEU A 40 -7.22 -3.58 2.47
CA LEU A 40 -8.06 -4.25 3.47
C LEU A 40 -8.97 -3.26 4.20
N VAL A 41 -8.43 -2.13 4.65
CA VAL A 41 -9.22 -1.08 5.31
C VAL A 41 -10.21 -0.46 4.31
N GLY A 42 -9.78 -0.19 3.07
CA GLY A 42 -10.65 0.37 2.04
C GLY A 42 -11.84 -0.53 1.71
N THR A 43 -11.63 -1.85 1.63
CA THR A 43 -12.70 -2.83 1.45
C THR A 43 -13.64 -2.83 2.66
N TRP A 44 -13.11 -2.79 3.89
CA TRP A 44 -13.93 -2.76 5.09
C TRP A 44 -14.79 -1.49 5.18
N VAL A 45 -14.20 -0.32 4.95
CA VAL A 45 -14.92 0.97 4.97
C VAL A 45 -16.03 1.00 3.93
N THR A 46 -15.75 0.54 2.70
CA THR A 46 -16.76 0.42 1.64
C THR A 46 -17.92 -0.47 2.10
N GLY A 47 -17.62 -1.62 2.73
CA GLY A 47 -18.63 -2.51 3.27
C GLY A 47 -19.49 -1.87 4.36
N GLN A 48 -18.90 -1.07 5.26
CA GLN A 48 -19.65 -0.32 6.27
C GLN A 48 -20.57 0.72 5.64
N TRP A 49 -20.11 1.40 4.58
CA TRP A 49 -20.92 2.39 3.87
C TRP A 49 -22.13 1.74 3.19
N THR A 50 -21.91 0.64 2.45
CA THR A 50 -23.01 -0.12 1.83
C THR A 50 -24.00 -0.66 2.86
N TYR A 51 -23.50 -1.12 4.01
CA TYR A 51 -24.36 -1.54 5.11
C TYR A 51 -25.24 -0.38 5.61
N LEU A 52 -24.64 0.79 5.87
CA LEU A 52 -25.36 1.97 6.31
C LEU A 52 -26.42 2.41 5.30
N GLU A 53 -26.07 2.50 4.01
CA GLU A 53 -27.02 2.82 2.94
C GLU A 53 -28.23 1.89 2.95
N GLY A 54 -28.00 0.58 3.17
CA GLY A 54 -29.08 -0.40 3.30
C GLY A 54 -29.95 -0.24 4.55
N GLN A 55 -29.50 0.49 5.57
CA GLN A 55 -30.27 0.80 6.77
C GLN A 55 -30.99 2.15 6.71
N LEU A 56 -30.63 3.03 5.77
CA LEU A 56 -31.24 4.35 5.69
C LEU A 56 -32.68 4.24 5.16
N PRO A 57 -33.67 4.90 5.80
CA PRO A 57 -35.01 4.99 5.26
C PRO A 57 -34.97 5.70 3.90
N THR A 58 -35.57 5.09 2.87
CA THR A 58 -35.76 5.79 1.60
C THR A 58 -36.87 6.81 1.80
N THR A 59 -36.53 8.10 1.82
CA THR A 59 -37.54 9.15 1.78
C THR A 59 -38.28 9.03 0.45
N PRO A 60 -39.61 8.76 0.45
CA PRO A 60 -40.34 8.69 -0.80
C PRO A 60 -40.26 10.06 -1.48
N THR A 61 -39.79 10.06 -2.73
CA THR A 61 -39.83 11.26 -3.56
C THR A 61 -41.30 11.67 -3.70
N PRO A 62 -41.68 12.89 -3.26
CA PRO A 62 -43.05 13.34 -3.41
C PRO A 62 -43.42 13.32 -4.88
N THR A 63 -44.42 12.52 -5.23
CA THR A 63 -44.98 12.51 -6.58
C THR A 63 -45.63 13.87 -6.80
N PRO A 64 -45.26 14.62 -7.86
CA PRO A 64 -45.93 15.88 -8.16
C PRO A 64 -47.43 15.64 -8.29
N PRO A 65 -48.28 16.53 -7.76
CA PRO A 65 -49.72 16.40 -7.94
C PRO A 65 -50.02 16.34 -9.44
N ALA A 66 -50.79 15.35 -9.87
CA ALA A 66 -51.32 15.30 -11.23
C ALA A 66 -52.07 16.62 -11.44
N GLY A 67 -51.59 17.44 -12.38
CA GLY A 67 -52.26 18.68 -12.77
C GLY A 67 -53.67 18.39 -13.28
N PRO A 68 -54.55 19.42 -13.32
CA PRO A 68 -55.91 19.27 -13.83
C PRO A 68 -55.93 18.81 -15.30
#